data_AF-A0A3L7YIU0-F1
#
_entry.id   AF-A0A3L7YIU0-F1
#
_cell.length_a   1.000
_cell.length_b   1.000
_cell.length_c   1.000
_cell.angle_alpha   90.00
_cell.angle_beta   90.00
_cell.angle_gamma   90.00
#
_symmetry.space_group_name_H-M   'P 1'
#
loop_
_entity.id
_entity.type
_entity.pdbx_description
1 polymer ?
#
loop_
_entity_poly.entity_id
_entity_poly.type
_entity_poly.pdbx_seq_one_letter_code
_entity_poly.pdbx_strand_id
1 'polypeptide(L)'
;MVCVGTLARRSSFAPPPPRPRQAFGVQGVHCMSAARCLRHRPQSQRNWFMKAMLRALLRFGRRLLGTEQILQAQRQQLEYQRQMFGELRQQLLRANSLLKYSLVDPEKVRGSAVYQRCAEIISLLMPMDVAGGSYVRVGRKFDGGYVMLDNFSKDNVAAAYSFGISNDVSWDEAIAARGISVFLFDHTIDGLPRQHPQFHFAKLGVTGYQRGENLETLGGLLKKNAHAASNNLIMKMDIEGCEWDVFGAAPADVIGRFAQIVVELHGLCPAAPDPQYLLLVNVLKKINQTHQCVHVHANTNCDRLWVGDLVLPELLEVTYVRRSDFQNKLVANTRRFPTEIDQPTFEHMPDFELASFSAVGGG
;
A
#
# COMPACT_ATOMS: atom_id res chain seq x y z
N MET A 1 23.05 5.50 -19.49
CA MET A 1 24.20 5.16 -18.63
C MET A 1 23.76 3.96 -17.79
N VAL A 2 24.52 2.87 -17.83
CA VAL A 2 24.11 1.50 -17.46
C VAL A 2 23.76 1.40 -15.96
N CYS A 3 22.59 0.85 -15.62
CA CYS A 3 22.25 0.46 -14.25
C CYS A 3 23.11 -0.73 -13.80
N VAL A 4 23.92 -0.51 -12.77
CA VAL A 4 24.75 -1.54 -12.15
C VAL A 4 23.90 -2.33 -11.16
N GLY A 5 24.01 -3.65 -11.25
CA GLY A 5 23.14 -4.62 -10.61
C GLY A 5 23.22 -4.72 -9.09
N THR A 6 22.09 -5.15 -8.55
CA THR A 6 21.79 -5.54 -7.19
C THR A 6 22.70 -6.68 -6.73
N LEU A 7 23.60 -6.42 -5.79
CA LEU A 7 24.35 -7.44 -5.05
C LEU A 7 23.53 -7.92 -3.84
N ALA A 8 22.58 -8.83 -4.09
CA ALA A 8 21.97 -9.61 -3.03
C ALA A 8 22.99 -10.66 -2.53
N ARG A 9 23.56 -10.43 -1.34
CA ARG A 9 24.38 -11.43 -0.64
C ARG A 9 23.51 -12.65 -0.31
N ARG A 10 23.73 -13.76 -1.01
CA ARG A 10 23.23 -15.09 -0.63
C ARG A 10 23.97 -15.54 0.64
N SER A 11 23.29 -15.51 1.78
CA SER A 11 23.71 -16.26 2.97
C SER A 11 23.21 -17.71 2.85
N SER A 12 24.15 -18.61 2.60
CA SER A 12 23.93 -20.06 2.61
C SER A 12 23.72 -20.56 4.04
N PHE A 13 22.46 -20.70 4.46
CA PHE A 13 22.12 -21.52 5.62
C PHE A 13 21.83 -22.95 5.17
N ALA A 14 22.70 -23.87 5.61
CA ALA A 14 22.52 -25.30 5.43
C ALA A 14 21.27 -25.79 6.18
N PRO A 15 20.52 -26.78 5.65
CA PRO A 15 19.38 -27.35 6.37
C PRO A 15 19.85 -28.14 7.60
N PRO A 16 19.04 -28.19 8.68
CA PRO A 16 19.40 -28.92 9.89
C PRO A 16 19.44 -30.44 9.64
N PRO A 17 20.24 -31.20 10.42
CA PRO A 17 20.33 -32.65 10.25
C PRO A 17 19.00 -33.34 10.58
N PRO A 18 18.70 -34.49 9.96
CA PRO A 18 17.47 -35.22 10.22
C PRO A 18 17.43 -35.71 11.68
N ARG A 19 16.34 -35.39 12.38
CA ARG A 19 16.09 -35.90 13.74
C ARG A 19 15.94 -37.43 13.72
N PRO A 20 16.41 -38.15 14.74
CA PRO A 20 16.30 -39.60 14.79
C PRO A 20 14.83 -40.04 14.79
N ARG A 21 14.52 -41.03 13.95
CA ARG A 21 13.23 -41.71 13.90
C ARG A 21 12.92 -42.30 15.28
N GLN A 22 12.10 -41.62 16.07
CA GLN A 22 11.36 -42.30 17.14
C GLN A 22 10.27 -43.14 16.48
N ALA A 23 10.49 -44.45 16.49
CA ALA A 23 9.47 -45.43 16.18
C ALA A 23 8.32 -45.29 17.19
N PHE A 24 7.32 -44.47 16.87
CA PHE A 24 5.99 -44.63 17.44
C PHE A 24 5.37 -45.84 16.77
N GLY A 25 5.49 -46.99 17.44
CA GLY A 25 4.83 -48.22 17.07
C GLY A 25 3.36 -47.95 16.79
N VAL A 26 2.94 -48.30 15.58
CA VAL A 26 1.55 -48.27 15.13
C VAL A 26 0.77 -49.32 15.94
N GLN A 27 0.31 -48.95 17.13
CA GLN A 27 -0.84 -49.61 17.77
C GLN A 27 -2.13 -48.89 17.33
N GLY A 28 -2.34 -48.86 16.02
CA GLY A 28 -3.56 -48.36 15.37
C GLY A 28 -4.26 -49.40 14.50
N VAL A 29 -3.70 -50.61 14.37
CA VAL A 29 -4.28 -51.75 13.63
C VAL A 29 -5.15 -52.64 14.55
N HIS A 30 -5.77 -52.05 15.57
CA HIS A 30 -6.69 -52.76 16.47
C HIS A 30 -8.07 -52.09 16.61
N CYS A 31 -8.48 -51.30 15.61
CA CYS A 31 -9.87 -50.82 15.54
C CYS A 31 -10.77 -51.63 14.59
N MET A 32 -10.21 -52.50 13.74
CA MET A 32 -11.01 -53.38 12.85
C MET A 32 -11.25 -54.80 13.38
N SER A 33 -10.66 -55.22 14.51
CA SER A 33 -10.99 -56.52 15.15
C SER A 33 -12.02 -56.41 16.29
N ALA A 34 -12.28 -55.22 16.83
CA ALA A 34 -13.25 -55.01 17.92
C ALA A 34 -14.72 -55.18 17.46
N ALA A 35 -15.03 -54.90 16.19
CA ALA A 35 -16.39 -55.00 15.66
C ALA A 35 -16.88 -56.46 15.50
N ARG A 36 -15.98 -57.44 15.37
CA ARG A 36 -16.35 -58.87 15.30
C ARG A 36 -16.60 -59.51 16.68
N CYS A 37 -16.09 -58.91 17.77
CA CYS A 37 -16.21 -59.47 19.13
C CYS A 37 -17.50 -59.03 19.88
N LEU A 38 -18.27 -58.08 19.33
CA LEU A 38 -19.46 -57.53 19.99
C LEU A 38 -20.76 -58.32 19.71
N ARG A 39 -20.80 -59.23 18.72
CA ARG A 39 -22.03 -59.96 18.35
C ARG A 39 -22.46 -61.07 19.31
N HIS A 40 -21.62 -61.45 20.28
CA HIS A 40 -21.94 -62.49 21.27
C HIS A 40 -21.99 -62.00 22.73
N ARG A 41 -21.98 -60.67 22.97
CA ARG A 41 -22.10 -60.10 24.33
C ARG A 41 -23.54 -59.66 24.66
N PRO A 42 -23.98 -59.73 25.94
CA PRO A 42 -25.31 -59.28 26.38
C PRO A 42 -25.59 -57.81 26.02
N GLN A 43 -26.87 -57.47 25.75
CA GLN A 43 -27.33 -56.15 25.31
C GLN A 43 -26.81 -55.01 26.22
N SER A 44 -26.74 -55.24 27.53
CA SER A 44 -26.24 -54.29 28.52
C SER A 44 -24.76 -53.93 28.32
N GLN A 45 -23.92 -54.89 27.93
CA GLN A 45 -22.49 -54.66 27.68
C GLN A 45 -22.26 -53.91 26.36
N ARG A 46 -23.07 -54.14 25.32
CA ARG A 46 -23.00 -53.38 24.07
C ARG A 46 -23.40 -51.92 24.26
N ASN A 47 -24.48 -51.68 25.00
CA ASN A 47 -24.93 -50.33 25.35
C ASN A 47 -23.88 -49.59 26.19
N TRP A 48 -23.22 -50.28 27.12
CA TRP A 48 -22.12 -49.71 27.88
C TRP A 48 -20.92 -49.36 26.99
N PHE A 49 -20.53 -50.25 26.08
CA PHE A 49 -19.41 -50.02 25.16
C PHE A 49 -19.67 -48.87 24.18
N MET A 50 -20.88 -48.78 23.61
CA MET A 50 -21.28 -47.64 22.78
C MET A 50 -21.29 -46.33 23.57
N LYS A 51 -21.82 -46.31 24.80
CA LYS A 51 -21.77 -45.12 25.67
C LYS A 51 -20.32 -44.74 26.02
N ALA A 52 -19.45 -45.71 26.25
CA ALA A 52 -18.02 -45.47 26.53
C ALA A 52 -17.30 -44.88 25.30
N MET A 53 -17.56 -45.42 24.11
CA MET A 53 -17.00 -44.93 22.85
C MET A 53 -17.50 -43.51 22.52
N LEU A 54 -18.80 -43.25 22.69
CA LEU A 54 -19.38 -41.92 22.50
C LEU A 54 -18.78 -40.90 23.47
N ARG A 55 -18.58 -41.27 24.75
CA ARG A 55 -17.90 -40.42 25.74
C ARG A 55 -16.43 -40.17 25.37
N ALA A 56 -15.73 -41.16 24.83
CA ALA A 56 -14.35 -40.99 24.38
C ALA A 56 -14.27 -40.05 23.16
N LEU A 57 -15.16 -40.19 22.19
CA LEU A 57 -15.27 -39.30 21.03
C LEU A 57 -15.64 -37.87 21.45
N LEU A 58 -16.58 -37.69 22.37
CA LEU A 58 -16.93 -36.39 22.92
C LEU A 58 -15.76 -35.73 23.67
N ARG A 59 -14.96 -36.50 24.42
CA ARG A 59 -13.74 -36.00 25.08
C ARG A 59 -12.68 -35.60 24.06
N PHE A 60 -12.53 -36.39 22.99
CA PHE A 60 -11.58 -36.09 21.92
C PHE A 60 -11.98 -34.85 21.12
N GLY A 61 -13.26 -34.71 20.77
CA GLY A 61 -13.80 -33.50 20.14
C GLY A 61 -13.66 -32.25 21.01
N ARG A 62 -13.92 -32.34 22.32
CA ARG A 62 -13.67 -31.23 23.27
C ARG A 62 -12.20 -30.86 23.37
N ARG A 63 -11.28 -31.84 23.30
CA ARG A 63 -9.83 -31.58 23.27
C ARG A 63 -9.41 -30.86 21.98
N LEU A 64 -9.94 -31.28 20.83
CA LEU A 64 -9.66 -30.63 19.54
C LEU A 64 -10.18 -29.18 19.49
N LEU A 65 -11.42 -28.95 19.95
CA LEU A 65 -11.98 -27.60 20.08
C LEU A 65 -11.16 -26.74 21.06
N GLY A 66 -10.73 -27.31 22.18
CA GLY A 66 -9.85 -26.64 23.13
C GLY A 66 -8.49 -26.28 22.53
N THR A 67 -7.91 -27.14 21.69
CA THR A 67 -6.64 -26.83 21.00
C THR A 67 -6.79 -25.74 19.94
N GLU A 68 -7.91 -25.69 19.21
CA GLU A 68 -8.16 -24.58 18.28
C GLU A 68 -8.34 -23.25 19.01
N GLN A 69 -9.08 -23.23 20.12
CA GLN A 69 -9.23 -22.03 20.95
C GLN A 69 -7.89 -21.56 21.51
N ILE A 70 -7.02 -22.47 21.96
CA ILE A 70 -5.67 -22.14 22.42
C ILE A 70 -4.81 -21.59 21.28
N LEU A 71 -4.85 -22.21 20.09
CA LEU A 71 -4.12 -21.73 18.92
C LEU A 71 -4.62 -20.34 18.48
N GLN A 72 -5.93 -20.10 18.52
CA GLN A 72 -6.52 -18.81 18.20
C GLN A 72 -6.10 -17.74 19.21
N ALA A 73 -6.14 -18.04 20.52
CA ALA A 73 -5.67 -17.13 21.56
C ALA A 73 -4.16 -16.85 21.44
N GLN A 74 -3.35 -17.86 21.13
CA GLN A 74 -1.91 -17.68 20.89
C GLN A 74 -1.63 -16.82 19.66
N ARG A 75 -2.40 -16.99 18.57
CA ARG A 75 -2.29 -16.12 17.39
C ARG A 75 -2.65 -14.67 17.72
N GLN A 76 -3.77 -14.44 18.40
CA GLN A 76 -4.18 -13.11 18.86
C GLN A 76 -3.11 -12.47 19.76
N GLN A 77 -2.50 -13.25 20.66
CA GLN A 77 -1.45 -12.75 21.52
C GLN A 77 -0.15 -12.44 20.75
N LEU A 78 0.21 -13.24 19.75
CA LEU A 78 1.33 -12.97 18.84
C LEU A 78 1.06 -11.72 17.98
N GLU A 79 -0.15 -11.54 17.49
CA GLU A 79 -0.59 -10.35 16.74
C GLU A 79 -0.48 -9.11 17.61
N TYR A 80 -1.00 -9.15 18.84
CA TYR A 80 -0.87 -8.07 19.81
C TYR A 80 0.60 -7.74 20.11
N GLN A 81 1.45 -8.75 20.33
CA GLN A 81 2.89 -8.54 20.55
C GLN A 81 3.58 -7.91 19.33
N ARG A 82 3.19 -8.29 18.10
CA ARG A 82 3.74 -7.69 16.88
C ARG A 82 3.34 -6.23 16.72
N GLN A 83 2.07 -5.90 16.95
CA GLN A 83 1.59 -4.51 16.94
C GLN A 83 2.35 -3.66 17.96
N MET A 84 2.42 -4.13 19.21
CA MET A 84 3.17 -3.46 20.29
C MET A 84 4.66 -3.29 19.93
N PHE A 85 5.29 -4.30 19.32
CA PHE A 85 6.70 -4.20 18.89
C PHE A 85 6.88 -3.21 17.74
N GLY A 86 5.91 -3.17 16.81
CA GLY A 86 5.84 -2.16 15.76
C GLY A 86 5.78 -0.76 16.36
N GLU A 87 4.84 -0.51 17.27
CA GLU A 87 4.68 0.79 17.94
C GLU A 87 5.94 1.17 18.73
N LEU A 88 6.53 0.24 19.47
CA LEU A 88 7.78 0.47 20.20
C LEU A 88 8.93 0.81 19.26
N ARG A 89 9.06 0.12 18.13
CA ARG A 89 10.05 0.44 17.09
C ARG A 89 9.80 1.85 16.52
N GLN A 90 8.54 2.23 16.30
CA GLN A 90 8.17 3.56 15.84
C GLN A 90 8.60 4.64 16.85
N GLN A 91 8.28 4.44 18.13
CA GLN A 91 8.68 5.32 19.22
C GLN A 91 10.20 5.40 19.36
N LEU A 92 10.91 4.27 19.24
CA LEU A 92 12.37 4.22 19.32
C LEU A 92 13.03 4.97 18.16
N LEU A 93 12.52 4.82 16.92
CA LEU A 93 13.04 5.57 15.77
C LEU A 93 12.83 7.07 15.94
N ARG A 94 11.64 7.48 16.39
CA ARG A 94 11.34 8.88 16.71
C ARG A 94 12.26 9.39 17.82
N ALA A 95 12.38 8.65 18.92
CA ALA A 95 13.24 9.01 20.04
C ALA A 95 14.71 9.06 19.64
N ASN A 96 15.22 8.11 18.86
CA ASN A 96 16.59 8.15 18.34
C ASN A 96 16.82 9.36 17.43
N SER A 97 15.83 9.72 16.62
CA SER A 97 15.90 10.94 15.83
C SER A 97 15.92 12.18 16.71
N LEU A 98 14.99 12.29 17.66
CA LEU A 98 14.92 13.39 18.61
C LEU A 98 16.16 13.46 19.50
N LEU A 99 16.77 12.33 19.87
CA LEU A 99 17.99 12.26 20.66
C LEU A 99 19.20 12.71 19.85
N LYS A 100 19.31 12.27 18.58
CA LYS A 100 20.28 12.84 17.63
C LYS A 100 20.10 14.35 17.54
N TYR A 101 18.87 14.86 17.57
CA TYR A 101 18.61 16.30 17.59
C TYR A 101 18.84 16.97 18.94
N SER A 102 18.62 16.31 20.07
CA SER A 102 18.85 16.89 21.40
C SER A 102 20.33 17.22 21.64
N LEU A 103 21.22 16.54 20.90
CA LEU A 103 22.65 16.77 20.89
C LEU A 103 23.09 17.81 19.83
N VAL A 104 22.16 18.31 19.01
CA VAL A 104 22.43 19.19 17.87
C VAL A 104 21.64 20.48 18.01
N ASP A 105 22.29 21.61 17.76
CA ASP A 105 21.65 22.92 17.74
C ASP A 105 20.49 22.95 16.71
N PRO A 106 19.23 23.16 17.12
CA PRO A 106 18.07 23.16 16.22
C PRO A 106 18.19 24.17 15.08
N GLU A 107 18.81 25.32 15.31
CA GLU A 107 19.03 26.34 14.29
C GLU A 107 20.02 25.85 13.22
N LYS A 108 21.05 25.09 13.62
CA LYS A 108 21.98 24.46 12.65
C LYS A 108 21.30 23.37 11.83
N VAL A 109 20.38 22.60 12.42
CA VAL A 109 19.59 21.61 11.68
C VAL A 109 18.73 22.30 10.64
N ARG A 110 18.00 23.34 11.05
CA ARG A 110 17.15 24.15 10.16
C ARG A 110 17.96 24.83 9.06
N GLY A 111 19.19 25.26 9.34
CA GLY A 111 20.12 25.82 8.35
C GLY A 111 20.75 24.79 7.40
N SER A 112 20.58 23.48 7.63
CA SER A 112 21.19 22.46 6.78
C SER A 112 20.50 22.34 5.41
N ALA A 113 21.26 22.02 4.37
CA ALA A 113 20.71 21.82 3.03
C ALA A 113 19.63 20.72 3.02
N VAL A 114 19.84 19.62 3.75
CA VAL A 114 18.87 18.50 3.81
C VAL A 114 17.54 18.94 4.45
N TYR A 115 17.58 19.77 5.50
CA TYR A 115 16.37 20.32 6.10
C TYR A 115 15.62 21.23 5.13
N GLN A 116 16.32 22.17 4.51
CA GLN A 116 15.72 23.10 3.53
C GLN A 116 15.09 22.36 2.35
N ARG A 117 15.77 21.32 1.86
CA ARG A 117 15.26 20.43 0.81
C ARG A 117 14.02 19.66 1.27
N CYS A 118 14.04 19.11 2.48
CA CYS A 118 12.89 18.41 3.07
C CYS A 118 11.69 19.35 3.21
N ALA A 119 11.91 20.57 3.73
CA ALA A 119 10.89 21.59 3.86
C ALA A 119 10.30 22.01 2.50
N GLU A 120 11.12 22.16 1.45
CA GLU A 120 10.65 22.47 0.10
C GLU A 120 9.75 21.34 -0.44
N ILE A 121 10.17 20.07 -0.31
CA ILE A 121 9.36 18.91 -0.74
C ILE A 121 8.03 18.86 0.01
N ILE A 122 8.05 18.94 1.34
CA ILE A 122 6.82 18.95 2.16
C ILE A 122 5.92 20.12 1.76
N SER A 123 6.47 21.30 1.51
CA SER A 123 5.67 22.47 1.11
C SER A 123 4.95 22.28 -0.22
N LEU A 124 5.55 21.54 -1.17
CA LEU A 124 4.96 21.21 -2.46
C LEU A 124 3.93 20.08 -2.36
N LEU A 125 4.00 19.24 -1.33
CA LEU A 125 3.09 18.13 -1.08
C LEU A 125 2.04 18.42 -0.01
N MET A 126 2.08 19.61 0.59
CA MET A 126 1.20 19.98 1.71
C MET A 126 -0.29 19.89 1.29
N PRO A 127 -1.09 19.04 1.93
CA PRO A 127 -2.50 18.89 1.62
C PRO A 127 -3.28 20.17 1.90
N MET A 128 -4.15 20.54 0.97
CA MET A 128 -5.31 21.38 1.25
C MET A 128 -6.52 20.47 1.49
N ASP A 129 -7.61 21.03 1.99
CA ASP A 129 -8.89 20.34 2.04
C ASP A 129 -9.89 20.93 1.05
N VAL A 130 -10.92 20.17 0.71
CA VAL A 130 -12.00 20.59 -0.18
C VAL A 130 -13.24 20.87 0.66
N ALA A 131 -13.66 22.13 0.74
CA ALA A 131 -14.83 22.54 1.49
C ALA A 131 -16.09 21.80 0.99
N GLY A 132 -16.74 21.06 1.90
CA GLY A 132 -17.90 20.20 1.59
C GLY A 132 -17.56 18.93 0.81
N GLY A 133 -16.28 18.62 0.61
CA GLY A 133 -15.81 17.37 0.05
C GLY A 133 -15.89 16.23 1.06
N SER A 134 -15.99 15.00 0.56
CA SER A 134 -15.84 13.79 1.35
C SER A 134 -14.79 12.89 0.69
N TYR A 135 -14.14 12.05 1.48
CA TYR A 135 -13.07 11.18 1.00
C TYR A 135 -13.47 9.71 1.18
N VAL A 136 -13.01 8.87 0.28
CA VAL A 136 -13.27 7.44 0.26
C VAL A 136 -11.99 6.68 -0.03
N ARG A 137 -11.80 5.55 0.63
CA ARG A 137 -10.72 4.63 0.30
C ARG A 137 -11.16 3.67 -0.80
N VAL A 138 -10.41 3.63 -1.89
CA VAL A 138 -10.68 2.85 -3.10
C VAL A 138 -9.64 1.76 -3.25
N GLY A 139 -10.07 0.51 -3.43
CA GLY A 139 -9.20 -0.67 -3.50
C GLY A 139 -9.29 -1.56 -2.26
N ARG A 140 -8.46 -2.60 -2.23
CA ARG A 140 -8.42 -3.59 -1.15
C ARG A 140 -7.87 -2.99 0.14
N LYS A 141 -8.10 -3.66 1.27
CA LYS A 141 -7.54 -3.25 2.56
C LYS A 141 -6.01 -3.29 2.56
N PHE A 142 -5.41 -2.42 3.36
CA PHE A 142 -3.96 -2.27 3.50
C PHE A 142 -3.31 -1.93 2.15
N ASP A 143 -2.10 -2.40 1.88
CA ASP A 143 -1.43 -2.24 0.59
C ASP A 143 -2.37 -2.40 -0.63
N GLY A 144 -2.28 -1.48 -1.60
CA GLY A 144 -3.07 -1.47 -2.83
C GLY A 144 -4.42 -0.72 -2.78
N GLY A 145 -4.69 0.05 -1.72
CA GLY A 145 -5.88 0.91 -1.67
C GLY A 145 -5.53 2.35 -1.29
N TYR A 146 -6.26 3.30 -1.89
CA TYR A 146 -5.88 4.71 -1.85
C TYR A 146 -7.06 5.60 -1.46
N VAL A 147 -6.80 6.65 -0.70
CA VAL A 147 -7.82 7.63 -0.30
C VAL A 147 -7.99 8.70 -1.37
N MET A 148 -9.20 8.82 -1.91
CA MET A 148 -9.55 9.76 -2.98
C MET A 148 -10.70 10.67 -2.56
N LEU A 149 -10.86 11.82 -3.22
CA LEU A 149 -12.05 12.65 -3.04
C LEU A 149 -13.25 11.95 -3.69
N ASP A 150 -14.31 11.68 -2.94
CA ASP A 150 -15.49 10.91 -3.39
C ASP A 150 -16.43 11.75 -4.26
N ASN A 151 -15.96 12.14 -5.44
CA ASN A 151 -16.71 12.94 -6.40
C ASN A 151 -16.65 12.36 -7.82
N PHE A 152 -16.40 11.06 -7.98
CA PHE A 152 -16.26 10.39 -9.27
C PHE A 152 -17.32 9.32 -9.48
N SER A 153 -18.03 9.42 -10.60
CA SER A 153 -18.99 8.45 -11.14
C SER A 153 -18.96 8.45 -12.66
N LYS A 154 -19.67 7.50 -13.30
CA LYS A 154 -19.84 7.49 -14.76
C LYS A 154 -20.45 8.78 -15.35
N ASP A 155 -21.16 9.56 -14.53
CA ASP A 155 -21.89 10.74 -15.01
C ASP A 155 -20.97 11.96 -15.12
N ASN A 156 -19.78 11.93 -14.52
CA ASN A 156 -18.84 13.04 -14.51
C ASN A 156 -17.38 12.67 -14.84
N VAL A 157 -17.03 11.38 -14.88
CA VAL A 157 -15.71 10.88 -15.30
C VAL A 157 -15.85 10.08 -16.60
N ALA A 158 -15.05 10.47 -17.60
CA ALA A 158 -15.06 9.85 -18.92
C ALA A 158 -14.37 8.48 -18.95
N ALA A 159 -13.23 8.35 -18.28
CA ALA A 159 -12.48 7.11 -18.15
C ALA A 159 -11.45 7.20 -17.01
N ALA A 160 -11.03 6.04 -16.52
CA ALA A 160 -9.94 5.88 -15.57
C ALA A 160 -8.71 5.26 -16.23
N TYR A 161 -7.53 5.67 -15.78
CA TYR A 161 -6.24 5.13 -16.20
C TYR A 161 -5.53 4.54 -14.99
N SER A 162 -5.01 3.32 -15.12
CA SER A 162 -4.32 2.61 -14.06
C SER A 162 -2.98 2.09 -14.56
N PHE A 163 -1.92 2.50 -13.88
CA PHE A 163 -0.55 2.18 -14.22
C PHE A 163 0.11 1.38 -13.10
N GLY A 164 0.80 0.30 -13.48
CA GLY A 164 1.42 -0.65 -12.56
C GLY A 164 0.36 -1.46 -11.81
N ILE A 165 -0.01 -2.57 -12.41
CA ILE A 165 -1.09 -3.44 -11.95
C ILE A 165 -0.51 -4.56 -11.08
N SER A 166 0.63 -5.12 -11.49
CA SER A 166 1.24 -6.26 -10.83
C SER A 166 0.21 -7.39 -10.63
N ASN A 167 -0.16 -7.68 -9.39
CA ASN A 167 -1.07 -8.77 -9.03
C ASN A 167 -2.41 -8.30 -8.42
N ASP A 168 -2.70 -6.99 -8.43
CA ASP A 168 -3.93 -6.45 -7.83
C ASP A 168 -4.68 -5.52 -8.78
N VAL A 169 -6.00 -5.71 -8.86
CA VAL A 169 -6.93 -4.86 -9.64
C VAL A 169 -8.05 -4.33 -8.76
N SER A 170 -7.91 -4.38 -7.44
CA SER A 170 -8.98 -4.02 -6.51
C SER A 170 -9.43 -2.56 -6.63
N TRP A 171 -8.50 -1.63 -6.87
CA TRP A 171 -8.82 -0.23 -7.17
C TRP A 171 -9.61 -0.13 -8.48
N ASP A 172 -9.15 -0.82 -9.52
CA ASP A 172 -9.78 -0.83 -10.84
C ASP A 172 -11.20 -1.39 -10.78
N GLU A 173 -11.41 -2.48 -10.05
CA GLU A 173 -12.74 -3.08 -9.85
C GLU A 173 -13.68 -2.12 -9.11
N ALA A 174 -13.18 -1.39 -8.11
CA ALA A 174 -13.98 -0.40 -7.39
C ALA A 174 -14.38 0.79 -8.28
N ILE A 175 -13.51 1.23 -9.18
CA ILE A 175 -13.84 2.26 -10.19
C ILE A 175 -14.83 1.73 -11.22
N ALA A 176 -14.63 0.52 -11.73
CA ALA A 176 -15.52 -0.11 -12.69
C ALA A 176 -16.91 -0.42 -12.09
N ALA A 177 -16.98 -0.74 -10.79
CA ALA A 177 -18.26 -0.89 -10.09
C ALA A 177 -19.10 0.40 -10.08
N ARG A 178 -18.46 1.57 -10.26
CA ARG A 178 -19.12 2.88 -10.44
C ARG A 178 -19.51 3.18 -11.89
N GLY A 179 -19.30 2.22 -12.79
CA GLY A 179 -19.65 2.29 -14.20
C GLY A 179 -18.63 3.01 -15.09
N ILE A 180 -17.42 3.28 -14.60
CA ILE A 180 -16.36 3.97 -15.33
C ILE A 180 -15.47 2.95 -16.06
N SER A 181 -15.26 3.13 -17.36
CA SER A 181 -14.27 2.33 -18.11
C SER A 181 -12.85 2.58 -17.61
N VAL A 182 -12.12 1.49 -17.34
CA VAL A 182 -10.75 1.53 -16.80
C VAL A 182 -9.77 1.01 -17.85
N PHE A 183 -8.74 1.80 -18.13
CA PHE A 183 -7.67 1.48 -19.06
C PHE A 183 -6.42 1.12 -18.24
N LEU A 184 -6.00 -0.13 -18.33
CA LEU A 184 -4.98 -0.72 -17.46
C LEU A 184 -3.70 -0.96 -18.26
N PHE A 185 -2.57 -0.52 -17.71
CA PHE A 185 -1.27 -0.53 -18.37
C PHE A 185 -0.19 -1.10 -17.47
N ASP A 186 0.34 -2.25 -17.86
CA ASP A 186 1.49 -2.86 -17.24
C ASP A 186 2.21 -3.76 -18.24
N HIS A 187 3.48 -3.44 -18.53
CA HIS A 187 4.30 -4.21 -19.47
C HIS A 187 4.97 -5.43 -18.83
N THR A 188 4.92 -5.55 -17.50
CA THR A 188 5.60 -6.60 -16.72
C THR A 188 4.75 -7.85 -16.55
N ILE A 189 3.44 -7.75 -16.80
CA ILE A 189 2.48 -8.86 -16.66
C ILE A 189 1.97 -9.33 -18.02
N ASP A 190 1.67 -10.62 -18.14
CA ASP A 190 1.09 -11.20 -19.37
C ASP A 190 -0.42 -10.99 -19.47
N GLY A 191 -1.09 -10.71 -18.35
CA GLY A 191 -2.52 -10.46 -18.29
C GLY A 191 -2.97 -10.07 -16.89
N LEU A 192 -4.19 -9.54 -16.79
CA LEU A 192 -4.75 -9.10 -15.52
C LEU A 192 -5.02 -10.28 -14.58
N PRO A 193 -4.83 -10.10 -13.25
CA PRO A 193 -5.17 -11.11 -12.25
C PRO A 193 -6.68 -11.42 -12.23
N ARG A 194 -7.51 -10.47 -12.68
CA ARG A 194 -8.96 -10.65 -12.83
C ARG A 194 -9.50 -9.79 -13.98
N GLN A 195 -10.50 -10.33 -14.70
CA GLN A 195 -11.12 -9.69 -15.85
C GLN A 195 -12.42 -8.99 -15.44
N HIS A 196 -12.73 -7.88 -16.11
CA HIS A 196 -13.98 -7.15 -15.93
C HIS A 196 -14.45 -6.55 -17.27
N PRO A 197 -15.76 -6.49 -17.58
CA PRO A 197 -16.24 -5.97 -18.87
C PRO A 197 -15.87 -4.51 -19.17
N GLN A 198 -15.57 -3.73 -18.14
CA GLN A 198 -15.13 -2.33 -18.26
C GLN A 198 -13.60 -2.18 -18.29
N PHE A 199 -12.85 -3.28 -18.26
CA PHE A 199 -11.39 -3.26 -18.32
C PHE A 199 -10.89 -3.29 -19.76
N HIS A 200 -9.99 -2.36 -20.06
CA HIS A 200 -9.30 -2.25 -21.32
C HIS A 200 -7.79 -2.37 -21.05
N PHE A 201 -7.31 -3.61 -20.95
CA PHE A 201 -5.90 -3.88 -20.68
C PHE A 201 -5.07 -3.82 -21.96
N ALA A 202 -3.92 -3.15 -21.86
CA ALA A 202 -2.85 -3.25 -22.84
C ALA A 202 -1.54 -3.52 -22.10
N LYS A 203 -0.76 -4.49 -22.59
CA LYS A 203 0.59 -4.79 -22.10
C LYS A 203 1.58 -3.72 -22.54
N LEU A 204 1.39 -2.50 -22.02
CA LEU A 204 2.22 -1.33 -22.25
C LEU A 204 2.61 -0.71 -20.91
N GLY A 205 3.83 -0.19 -20.82
CA GLY A 205 4.28 0.64 -19.72
C GLY A 205 4.16 2.12 -20.08
N VAL A 206 3.86 2.95 -19.09
CA VAL A 206 3.90 4.41 -19.27
C VAL A 206 5.32 4.93 -19.03
N THR A 207 5.77 5.86 -19.86
CA THR A 207 7.13 6.44 -19.79
C THR A 207 7.12 7.92 -20.13
N GLY A 208 8.11 8.66 -19.65
CA GLY A 208 8.30 10.06 -20.07
C GLY A 208 8.71 10.21 -21.53
N TYR A 209 9.45 9.23 -22.06
CA TYR A 209 9.95 9.25 -23.44
C TYR A 209 9.79 7.87 -24.04
N GLN A 210 9.32 7.78 -25.30
CA GLN A 210 9.26 6.51 -26.01
C GLN A 210 10.65 5.90 -26.08
N ARG A 211 10.88 4.87 -25.25
CA ARG A 211 12.15 4.17 -25.11
C ARG A 211 11.86 2.69 -25.12
N GLY A 212 12.02 2.05 -26.27
CA GLY A 212 11.86 0.60 -26.40
C GLY A 212 10.46 0.14 -26.75
N GLU A 213 10.36 -1.18 -26.91
CA GLU A 213 9.13 -1.87 -27.27
C GLU A 213 8.19 -1.93 -26.05
N ASN A 214 6.88 -1.85 -26.29
CA ASN A 214 5.84 -1.88 -25.26
C ASN A 214 5.84 -0.71 -24.26
N LEU A 215 6.48 0.42 -24.58
CA LEU A 215 6.35 1.64 -23.78
C LEU A 215 5.64 2.75 -24.56
N GLU A 216 4.87 3.57 -23.85
CA GLU A 216 4.15 4.71 -24.44
C GLU A 216 4.10 5.90 -23.48
N THR A 217 4.06 7.10 -24.04
CA THR A 217 3.87 8.33 -23.27
C THR A 217 2.43 8.48 -22.79
N LEU A 218 2.21 9.18 -21.68
CA LEU A 218 0.86 9.46 -21.18
C LEU A 218 -0.03 10.10 -22.26
N GLY A 219 0.49 11.10 -22.98
CA GLY A 219 -0.23 11.73 -24.09
C GLY A 219 -0.46 10.79 -25.29
N GLY A 220 0.47 9.87 -25.57
CA GLY A 220 0.31 8.84 -26.59
C GLY A 220 -0.81 7.85 -26.24
N LEU A 221 -0.91 7.44 -24.98
CA LEU A 221 -2.00 6.58 -24.50
C LEU A 221 -3.35 7.28 -24.60
N LEU A 222 -3.46 8.55 -24.20
CA LEU A 222 -4.68 9.33 -24.36
C LEU A 222 -5.12 9.39 -25.84
N LYS A 223 -4.17 9.60 -26.77
CA LYS A 223 -4.47 9.60 -28.21
C LYS A 223 -4.93 8.23 -28.71
N LYS A 224 -4.23 7.16 -28.34
CA LYS A 224 -4.56 5.77 -28.73
C LYS A 224 -5.97 5.37 -28.29
N ASN A 225 -6.41 5.84 -27.13
CA ASN A 225 -7.72 5.53 -26.57
C ASN A 225 -8.80 6.56 -26.92
N ALA A 226 -8.56 7.44 -27.89
CA ALA A 226 -9.49 8.51 -28.28
C ALA A 226 -9.90 9.46 -27.14
N HIS A 227 -9.02 9.62 -26.14
CA HIS A 227 -9.22 10.48 -24.96
C HIS A 227 -8.38 11.76 -24.98
N ALA A 228 -7.74 12.09 -26.11
CA ALA A 228 -6.93 13.30 -26.24
C ALA A 228 -7.72 14.61 -26.02
N ALA A 229 -9.03 14.60 -26.25
CA ALA A 229 -9.93 15.74 -26.02
C ALA A 229 -10.72 15.64 -24.70
N SER A 230 -10.59 14.53 -23.96
CA SER A 230 -11.31 14.31 -22.70
C SER A 230 -10.70 15.15 -21.57
N ASN A 231 -11.55 15.78 -20.77
CA ASN A 231 -11.11 16.64 -19.66
C ASN A 231 -11.47 16.10 -18.27
N ASN A 232 -12.20 15.00 -18.15
CA ASN A 232 -12.56 14.45 -16.83
C ASN A 232 -12.10 13.01 -16.75
N LEU A 233 -10.78 12.83 -16.73
CA LEU A 233 -10.15 11.53 -16.52
C LEU A 233 -9.77 11.37 -15.05
N ILE A 234 -9.60 10.14 -14.58
CA ILE A 234 -8.93 9.87 -13.30
C ILE A 234 -7.74 8.94 -13.52
N MET A 235 -6.71 9.08 -12.70
CA MET A 235 -5.47 8.30 -12.83
C MET A 235 -5.06 7.68 -11.50
N LYS A 236 -4.71 6.40 -11.51
CA LYS A 236 -3.90 5.72 -10.50
C LYS A 236 -2.53 5.41 -11.10
N MET A 237 -1.45 5.79 -10.41
CA MET A 237 -0.08 5.53 -10.86
C MET A 237 0.79 5.02 -9.73
N ASP A 238 1.35 3.84 -9.93
CA ASP A 238 2.28 3.19 -9.01
C ASP A 238 3.24 2.36 -9.87
N ILE A 239 4.40 2.92 -10.21
CA ILE A 239 5.30 2.39 -11.26
C ILE A 239 6.77 2.43 -10.82
N GLU A 240 7.02 2.22 -9.53
CA GLU A 240 8.34 1.88 -8.98
C GLU A 240 9.44 2.90 -9.31
N GLY A 241 9.14 4.20 -9.22
CA GLY A 241 10.08 5.29 -9.47
C GLY A 241 10.02 5.91 -10.86
N CYS A 242 9.30 5.29 -11.81
CA CYS A 242 9.12 5.86 -13.14
C CYS A 242 8.15 7.06 -13.17
N GLU A 243 7.49 7.40 -12.05
CA GLU A 243 6.56 8.53 -11.95
C GLU A 243 7.25 9.83 -12.33
N TRP A 244 8.48 10.04 -11.85
CA TRP A 244 9.24 11.27 -12.08
C TRP A 244 9.53 11.51 -13.56
N ASP A 245 9.87 10.46 -14.30
CA ASP A 245 10.10 10.55 -15.74
C ASP A 245 8.79 10.86 -16.49
N VAL A 246 7.69 10.19 -16.11
CA VAL A 246 6.38 10.38 -16.73
C VAL A 246 5.88 11.81 -16.55
N PHE A 247 5.80 12.31 -15.31
CA PHE A 247 5.37 13.69 -15.04
C PHE A 247 6.39 14.73 -15.52
N GLY A 248 7.67 14.41 -15.46
CA GLY A 248 8.75 15.28 -15.93
C GLY A 248 8.61 15.59 -17.43
N ALA A 249 8.32 14.58 -18.24
CA ALA A 249 8.18 14.75 -19.68
C ALA A 249 6.76 15.12 -20.14
N ALA A 250 5.72 14.69 -19.42
CA ALA A 250 4.34 14.98 -19.80
C ALA A 250 4.08 16.51 -19.87
N PRO A 251 3.46 17.00 -20.96
CA PRO A 251 2.96 18.37 -21.03
C PRO A 251 1.93 18.67 -19.94
N ALA A 252 1.93 19.90 -19.42
CA ALA A 252 1.00 20.30 -18.36
C ALA A 252 -0.47 20.19 -18.77
N ASP A 253 -0.79 20.38 -20.06
CA ASP A 253 -2.14 20.21 -20.60
C ASP A 253 -2.58 18.75 -20.69
N VAL A 254 -1.63 17.80 -20.77
CA VAL A 254 -1.90 16.36 -20.67
C VAL A 254 -2.19 15.98 -19.23
N ILE A 255 -1.37 16.47 -18.28
CA ILE A 255 -1.60 16.26 -16.83
C ILE A 255 -2.95 16.87 -16.44
N GLY A 256 -3.27 18.07 -16.93
CA GLY A 256 -4.53 18.78 -16.66
C GLY A 256 -5.81 18.12 -17.20
N ARG A 257 -5.72 17.02 -17.98
CA ARG A 257 -6.90 16.24 -18.42
C ARG A 257 -7.48 15.38 -17.30
N PHE A 258 -6.69 15.11 -16.27
CA PHE A 258 -7.12 14.34 -15.11
C PHE A 258 -7.79 15.29 -14.11
N ALA A 259 -9.02 14.97 -13.72
CA ALA A 259 -9.73 15.68 -12.66
C ALA A 259 -9.20 15.25 -11.27
N GLN A 260 -8.74 14.00 -11.17
CA GLN A 260 -8.03 13.46 -10.00
C GLN A 260 -6.88 12.56 -10.41
N ILE A 261 -5.80 12.64 -9.63
CA ILE A 261 -4.62 11.77 -9.75
C ILE A 261 -4.33 11.22 -8.37
N VAL A 262 -4.32 9.90 -8.23
CA VAL A 262 -3.74 9.21 -7.09
C VAL A 262 -2.42 8.57 -7.53
N VAL A 263 -1.35 8.81 -6.79
CA VAL A 263 0.00 8.36 -7.15
C VAL A 263 0.76 7.90 -5.92
N GLU A 264 1.51 6.80 -6.05
CA GLU A 264 2.56 6.45 -5.08
C GLU A 264 3.89 7.08 -5.52
N LEU A 265 4.33 8.11 -4.81
CA LEU A 265 5.59 8.80 -5.07
C LEU A 265 6.74 8.04 -4.45
N HIS A 266 7.58 7.46 -5.31
CA HIS A 266 8.75 6.67 -4.92
C HIS A 266 10.00 7.54 -4.77
N GLY A 267 10.87 7.24 -3.79
CA GLY A 267 12.22 7.83 -3.72
C GLY A 267 12.25 9.30 -3.29
N LEU A 268 11.34 9.73 -2.42
CA LEU A 268 11.33 11.07 -1.83
C LEU A 268 12.53 11.26 -0.87
N CYS A 269 13.68 11.65 -1.42
CA CYS A 269 14.93 11.75 -0.69
C CYS A 269 15.55 13.17 -0.77
N PRO A 270 15.45 13.99 0.28
CA PRO A 270 16.03 15.34 0.29
C PRO A 270 17.57 15.31 0.38
N ALA A 271 18.16 14.17 0.73
CA ALA A 271 19.61 13.96 0.73
C ALA A 271 20.14 13.45 -0.63
N ALA A 272 19.29 13.29 -1.64
CA ALA A 272 19.70 12.85 -2.97
C ALA A 272 20.65 13.86 -3.65
N PRO A 273 21.53 13.40 -4.56
CA PRO A 273 22.32 14.28 -5.42
C PRO A 273 21.47 15.31 -6.16
N ASP A 274 22.05 16.48 -6.41
CA ASP A 274 21.34 17.64 -6.98
C ASP A 274 20.50 17.34 -8.23
N PRO A 275 20.98 16.58 -9.23
CA PRO A 275 20.14 16.29 -10.40
C PRO A 275 18.84 15.55 -10.06
N GLN A 276 18.87 14.63 -9.11
CA GLN A 276 17.70 13.84 -8.68
C GLN A 276 16.76 14.70 -7.83
N TYR A 277 17.32 15.46 -6.88
CA TYR A 277 16.56 16.40 -6.07
C TYR A 277 15.84 17.45 -6.92
N LEU A 278 16.55 18.06 -7.88
CA LEU A 278 16.00 19.08 -8.77
C LEU A 278 14.92 18.50 -9.68
N LEU A 279 15.09 17.27 -10.18
CA LEU A 279 14.05 16.59 -10.96
C LEU A 279 12.76 16.45 -10.14
N LEU A 280 12.86 15.92 -8.92
CA LEU A 280 11.74 15.75 -7.99
C LEU A 280 11.01 17.10 -7.77
N VAL A 281 11.74 18.14 -7.36
CA VAL A 281 11.16 19.46 -7.09
C VAL A 281 10.48 20.06 -8.33
N ASN A 282 11.10 19.92 -9.50
CA ASN A 282 10.54 20.44 -10.75
C ASN A 282 9.27 19.70 -11.16
N VAL A 283 9.22 18.38 -10.96
CA VAL A 283 8.02 17.57 -11.21
C VAL A 283 6.89 17.98 -10.27
N LEU A 284 7.14 18.09 -8.97
CA LEU A 284 6.13 18.51 -8.01
C LEU A 284 5.60 19.91 -8.32
N LYS A 285 6.50 20.86 -8.64
CA LYS A 285 6.12 22.21 -9.10
C LYS A 285 5.25 22.15 -10.35
N LYS A 286 5.58 21.30 -11.34
CA LYS A 286 4.80 21.12 -12.57
C LYS A 286 3.40 20.57 -12.28
N ILE A 287 3.27 19.51 -11.47
CA ILE A 287 1.96 18.95 -11.07
C ILE A 287 1.14 20.05 -10.39
N ASN A 288 1.75 20.80 -9.48
CA ASN A 288 1.10 21.87 -8.73
C ASN A 288 0.62 23.06 -9.58
N GLN A 289 1.06 23.20 -10.83
CA GLN A 289 0.51 24.21 -11.75
C GLN A 289 -0.97 23.97 -12.06
N THR A 290 -1.38 22.70 -12.10
CA THR A 290 -2.76 22.31 -12.49
C THR A 290 -3.50 21.62 -11.35
N HIS A 291 -2.79 21.01 -10.41
CA HIS A 291 -3.36 20.19 -9.35
C HIS A 291 -3.02 20.70 -7.95
N GLN A 292 -3.84 20.33 -6.98
CA GLN A 292 -3.63 20.56 -5.56
C GLN A 292 -3.61 19.22 -4.85
N CYS A 293 -2.58 18.97 -4.05
CA CYS A 293 -2.56 17.85 -3.12
C CYS A 293 -3.68 18.04 -2.10
N VAL A 294 -4.50 16.99 -1.91
CA VAL A 294 -5.61 16.97 -0.94
C VAL A 294 -5.55 15.81 0.02
N HIS A 295 -4.63 14.87 -0.16
CA HIS A 295 -4.42 13.78 0.79
C HIS A 295 -3.00 13.25 0.66
N VAL A 296 -2.42 12.86 1.79
CA VAL A 296 -1.14 12.14 1.84
C VAL A 296 -1.27 10.97 2.81
N HIS A 297 -0.64 9.86 2.48
CA HIS A 297 -0.55 8.70 3.34
C HIS A 297 0.81 8.04 3.15
N ALA A 298 1.46 7.66 4.24
CA ALA A 298 2.81 7.11 4.21
C ALA A 298 2.76 5.61 3.93
N ASN A 299 3.50 5.16 2.91
CA ASN A 299 3.67 3.73 2.72
C ASN A 299 4.75 3.22 3.70
N THR A 300 4.36 2.31 4.58
CA THR A 300 5.20 1.77 5.67
C THR A 300 6.21 0.72 5.22
N ASN A 301 6.28 0.40 3.92
CA ASN A 301 7.29 -0.45 3.30
C ASN A 301 8.66 0.24 3.11
N CYS A 302 8.81 1.48 3.56
CA CYS A 302 10.08 2.20 3.56
C CYS A 302 10.46 2.73 4.95
N ASP A 303 11.75 3.03 5.14
CA ASP A 303 12.18 3.82 6.29
C ASP A 303 11.80 5.30 6.04
N ARG A 304 11.59 6.04 7.12
CA ARG A 304 11.30 7.48 7.08
C ARG A 304 12.54 8.30 7.40
N LEU A 305 12.66 9.44 6.74
CA LEU A 305 13.66 10.42 7.07
C LEU A 305 13.06 11.48 8.00
N TRP A 306 13.54 11.48 9.25
CA TRP A 306 13.30 12.58 10.17
C TRP A 306 14.41 13.62 10.01
N VAL A 307 14.06 14.86 9.70
CA VAL A 307 15.00 15.99 9.60
C VAL A 307 14.53 17.11 10.53
N GLY A 308 15.11 17.17 11.72
CA GLY A 308 14.62 17.99 12.83
C GLY A 308 13.19 17.61 13.23
N ASP A 309 12.29 18.58 13.11
CA ASP A 309 10.85 18.49 13.32
C ASP A 309 10.05 18.01 12.09
N LEU A 310 10.71 17.83 10.94
CA LEU A 310 10.09 17.34 9.72
C LEU A 310 10.17 15.82 9.60
N VAL A 311 9.11 15.23 9.07
CA VAL A 311 9.06 13.81 8.70
C VAL A 311 8.69 13.68 7.22
N LEU A 312 9.54 13.00 6.47
CA LEU A 312 9.31 12.68 5.06
C LEU A 312 9.58 11.20 4.83
N PRO A 313 8.52 10.39 4.60
CA PRO A 313 8.67 9.02 4.09
C PRO A 313 9.29 9.02 2.70
N GLU A 314 10.04 7.97 2.36
CA GLU A 314 10.56 7.79 1.00
C GLU A 314 9.45 7.40 0.01
N LEU A 315 8.39 6.75 0.49
CA LEU A 315 7.21 6.34 -0.26
C LEU A 315 5.97 7.05 0.30
N LEU A 316 5.28 7.79 -0.54
CA LEU A 316 4.09 8.55 -0.15
C LEU A 316 2.98 8.35 -1.18
N GLU A 317 1.83 7.83 -0.73
CA GLU A 317 0.60 7.85 -1.49
C GLU A 317 0.03 9.28 -1.44
N VAL A 318 -0.24 9.87 -2.59
CA VAL A 318 -0.71 11.26 -2.71
C VAL A 318 -1.92 11.31 -3.62
N THR A 319 -2.97 12.00 -3.15
CA THR A 319 -4.13 12.34 -3.99
C THR A 319 -4.12 13.81 -4.33
N TYR A 320 -4.24 14.06 -5.62
CA TYR A 320 -4.35 15.36 -6.25
C TYR A 320 -5.73 15.55 -6.87
N VAL A 321 -6.27 16.76 -6.74
CA VAL A 321 -7.45 17.22 -7.49
C VAL A 321 -7.06 18.35 -8.41
N ARG A 322 -7.71 18.47 -9.57
CA ARG A 322 -7.48 19.58 -10.48
C ARG A 322 -7.98 20.90 -9.89
N ARG A 323 -7.10 21.90 -9.82
CA ARG A 323 -7.38 23.20 -9.19
C ARG A 323 -8.59 23.91 -9.80
N SER A 324 -8.75 23.84 -11.12
CA SER A 324 -9.85 24.53 -11.83
C SER A 324 -11.23 24.09 -11.36
N ASP A 325 -11.38 22.86 -10.88
CA ASP A 325 -12.67 22.26 -10.53
C ASP A 325 -13.10 22.66 -9.11
N PHE A 326 -12.15 23.18 -8.32
CA PHE A 326 -12.33 23.51 -6.90
C PHE A 326 -11.89 24.95 -6.58
N GLN A 327 -11.89 25.84 -7.57
CA GLN A 327 -11.64 27.26 -7.35
C GLN A 327 -12.58 27.77 -6.23
N ASN A 328 -12.01 28.44 -5.23
CA ASN A 328 -12.68 28.93 -4.02
C ASN A 328 -13.23 27.86 -3.05
N LYS A 329 -13.02 26.57 -3.30
CA LYS A 329 -13.37 25.48 -2.37
C LYS A 329 -12.15 24.87 -1.68
N LEU A 330 -10.94 25.13 -2.16
CA LEU A 330 -9.71 24.70 -1.50
C LEU A 330 -9.49 25.54 -0.24
N VAL A 331 -9.41 24.87 0.91
CA VAL A 331 -9.22 25.49 2.23
C VAL A 331 -8.03 24.89 2.95
N ALA A 332 -7.52 25.56 3.98
CA ALA A 332 -6.43 25.04 4.79
C ALA A 332 -6.83 23.69 5.41
N ASN A 333 -5.95 22.70 5.32
CA ASN A 333 -6.20 21.39 5.89
C ASN A 333 -6.06 21.42 7.41
N THR A 334 -7.03 20.84 8.11
CA THR A 334 -7.02 20.67 9.57
C THR A 334 -6.89 19.19 9.98
N ARG A 335 -6.88 18.27 9.02
CA ARG A 335 -6.74 16.83 9.24
C ARG A 335 -5.32 16.47 9.64
N ARG A 336 -5.22 15.36 10.39
CA ARG A 336 -3.96 14.67 10.64
C ARG A 336 -3.91 13.43 9.75
N PHE A 337 -2.69 13.02 9.38
CA PHE A 337 -2.42 11.85 8.56
C PHE A 337 -1.60 10.85 9.38
N PRO A 338 -1.99 9.57 9.43
CA PRO A 338 -3.17 8.98 8.77
C PRO A 338 -4.51 9.52 9.33
N THR A 339 -5.52 9.53 8.47
CA THR A 339 -6.93 9.78 8.82
C THR A 339 -7.62 8.48 9.24
N GLU A 340 -8.89 8.55 9.64
CA GLU A 340 -9.67 7.36 10.05
C GLU A 340 -9.96 6.36 8.93
N ILE A 341 -9.86 6.79 7.66
CA ILE A 341 -10.07 5.91 6.49
C ILE A 341 -8.77 5.36 5.94
N ASP A 342 -7.62 5.89 6.36
CA ASP A 342 -6.30 5.36 6.00
C ASP A 342 -6.06 4.01 6.69
N GLN A 343 -5.17 3.21 6.10
CA GLN A 343 -4.83 1.88 6.60
C GLN A 343 -3.35 1.63 6.38
N PRO A 344 -2.64 1.01 7.35
CA PRO A 344 -1.23 0.72 7.19
C PRO A 344 -1.01 -0.23 6.01
N THR A 345 0.16 -0.14 5.37
CA THR A 345 0.56 -1.04 4.27
C THR A 345 0.50 -2.51 4.69
N PHE A 346 0.91 -2.81 5.93
CA PHE A 346 0.88 -4.15 6.50
C PHE A 346 -0.11 -4.23 7.66
N GLU A 347 -1.06 -5.16 7.58
CA GLU A 347 -2.13 -5.38 8.58
C GLU A 347 -1.67 -5.44 10.04
N HIS A 348 -0.47 -5.98 10.28
CA HIS A 348 0.07 -6.24 11.60
C HIS A 348 1.10 -5.20 12.06
N MET A 349 1.31 -4.13 11.28
CA MET A 349 2.23 -3.05 11.60
C MET A 349 1.43 -1.76 11.82
N PRO A 350 1.87 -0.89 12.75
CA PRO A 350 1.27 0.42 12.89
C PRO A 350 1.59 1.30 11.68
N ASP A 351 0.72 2.27 11.46
CA ASP A 351 0.86 3.30 10.45
C ASP A 351 1.92 4.35 10.82
N PHE A 352 2.34 5.18 9.87
CA PHE A 352 3.26 6.28 10.11
C PHE A 352 2.51 7.60 10.31
N GLU A 353 2.57 8.11 11.55
CA GLU A 353 2.08 9.44 11.89
C GLU A 353 2.87 10.55 11.20
N LEU A 354 2.19 11.29 10.31
CA LEU A 354 2.69 12.47 9.61
C LEU A 354 2.16 13.78 10.23
N ALA A 355 1.33 13.70 11.27
CA ALA A 355 0.63 14.85 11.87
C ALA A 355 -0.14 15.64 10.79
N SER A 356 -0.06 16.98 10.76
CA SER A 356 -0.70 17.80 9.72
C SER A 356 0.04 17.80 8.38
N PHE A 357 1.22 17.17 8.31
CA PHE A 357 2.13 17.19 7.16
C PHE A 357 2.41 18.62 6.65
N SER A 358 3.01 19.45 7.51
CA SER A 358 3.31 20.85 7.22
C SER A 358 4.82 21.14 7.34
N ALA A 359 5.32 22.03 6.49
CA ALA A 359 6.70 22.51 6.52
C ALA A 359 6.93 23.59 7.60
N VAL A 360 5.87 24.11 8.22
CA VAL A 360 5.96 25.05 9.34
C VAL A 360 6.01 24.22 10.62
N GLY A 361 7.16 24.24 11.29
CA GLY A 361 7.34 23.58 12.58
C GLY A 361 6.22 23.97 13.53
N GLY A 362 5.40 23.00 13.92
CA GLY A 362 4.34 23.22 14.90
C GLY A 362 4.96 23.66 16.22
N GLY A 363 4.63 24.88 16.64
CA GLY A 363 4.83 25.34 18.02
C GLY A 363 3.89 24.63 18.99
#